data_AF-A0A317DVK8-F1
#
_entry.id   AF-A0A317DVK8-F1
#
_cell.length_a   1.000
_cell.length_b   1.000
_cell.length_c   1.000
_cell.angle_alpha   90.00
_cell.angle_beta   90.00
_cell.angle_gamma   90.00
#
_symmetry.space_group_name_H-M   'P 1'
#
loop_
_entity.id
_entity.type
_entity.pdbx_description
1 polymer ?
#
loop_
_entity_poly.entity_id
_entity_poly.type
_entity_poly.pdbx_seq_one_letter_code
_entity_poly.pdbx_strand_id
1 'polypeptide(L)'
;MDSTDAVLDGLPLPPRWIVHLPTTLTSLDEAISLTVALRDSLRHVTAIDFGETTLSEEDRQFVRTRVWCDALLGDSARCPLPADHDGACTGRDGRPR
;
A
#
# COMPACT_ATOMS: atom_id res chain seq x y z
N MET A 1 -18.52 12.03 4.01
CA MET A 1 -18.02 13.43 4.09
C MET A 1 -17.45 13.61 5.48
N ASP A 2 -16.19 13.25 5.66
CA ASP A 2 -15.35 13.83 6.69
C ASP A 2 -13.94 13.77 6.11
N SER A 3 -13.56 14.85 5.41
CA SER A 3 -12.17 15.08 5.05
C SER A 3 -11.54 15.69 6.29
N THR A 4 -10.77 14.90 7.01
CA THR A 4 -9.86 15.44 8.01
C THR A 4 -8.85 16.31 7.25
N ASP A 5 -9.03 17.63 7.30
CA ASP A 5 -8.11 18.59 6.69
C ASP A 5 -6.75 18.49 7.39
N ALA A 6 -5.86 17.69 6.82
CA ALA A 6 -4.46 17.74 7.17
C ALA A 6 -3.90 19.07 6.62
N VAL A 7 -3.35 19.88 7.54
CA VAL A 7 -2.78 21.20 7.26
C VAL A 7 -1.27 21.08 7.39
N LEU A 8 -0.53 21.52 6.35
CA LEU A 8 0.91 21.75 6.41
C LEU A 8 1.14 23.25 6.20
N ASP A 9 1.86 23.90 7.12
CA ASP A 9 2.19 25.33 7.09
C ASP A 9 1.00 26.29 6.89
N GLY A 10 -0.17 25.95 7.45
CA GLY A 10 -1.36 26.82 7.42
C GLY A 10 -2.12 26.82 6.08
N LEU A 11 -1.70 26.01 5.11
CA LEU A 11 -2.42 25.79 3.86
C LEU A 11 -3.08 24.40 3.87
N PRO A 12 -4.31 24.26 3.33
CA PRO A 12 -4.92 22.96 3.17
C PRO A 12 -4.05 22.12 2.24
N LEU A 13 -3.76 20.87 2.64
CA LEU A 13 -3.06 19.95 1.74
C LEU A 13 -3.86 19.80 0.44
N PRO A 14 -3.19 19.72 -0.73
CA PRO A 14 -3.89 19.51 -1.98
C PRO A 14 -4.67 18.19 -1.93
N PRO A 15 -5.86 18.13 -2.54
CA PRO A 15 -6.68 16.92 -2.51
C PRO A 15 -5.94 15.76 -3.17
N ARG A 16 -6.02 14.57 -2.55
CA ARG A 16 -5.49 13.31 -3.09
C ARG A 16 -6.65 12.42 -3.52
N TRP A 17 -6.53 11.82 -4.70
CA TRP A 17 -7.54 10.94 -5.28
C TRP A 17 -7.11 9.47 -5.15
N ILE A 18 -8.09 8.57 -4.97
CA ILE A 18 -7.87 7.13 -4.93
C ILE A 18 -8.60 6.47 -6.10
N VAL A 19 -7.93 5.54 -6.77
CA VAL A 19 -8.51 4.72 -7.83
C VAL A 19 -8.93 3.38 -7.23
N HIS A 20 -10.22 3.06 -7.32
CA HIS A 20 -10.74 1.74 -6.98
C HIS A 20 -10.85 0.90 -8.24
N LEU A 21 -10.18 -0.25 -8.26
CA LEU A 21 -10.22 -1.21 -9.36
C LEU A 21 -10.83 -2.52 -8.85
N PRO A 22 -12.14 -2.75 -9.05
CA PRO A 22 -12.79 -4.00 -8.70
C PRO A 22 -12.17 -5.17 -9.48
N THR A 23 -12.14 -6.35 -8.87
CA THR A 23 -11.65 -7.58 -9.48
C THR A 23 -12.66 -8.70 -9.26
N THR A 24 -12.61 -9.75 -10.07
CA THR A 24 -13.45 -10.95 -9.87
C THR A 24 -12.81 -11.98 -8.94
N LEU A 25 -11.68 -11.63 -8.31
CA LEU A 25 -10.93 -12.55 -7.44
C LEU A 25 -11.69 -12.73 -6.13
N THR A 26 -11.85 -13.98 -5.71
CA THR A 26 -12.56 -14.35 -4.47
C THR A 26 -11.61 -14.78 -3.35
N SER A 27 -10.30 -14.75 -3.61
CA SER A 27 -9.24 -15.07 -2.66
C SER A 27 -8.38 -13.84 -2.36
N LEU A 28 -8.09 -13.62 -1.07
CA LEU A 28 -7.19 -12.56 -0.63
C LEU A 28 -5.77 -12.77 -1.18
N ASP A 29 -5.28 -14.01 -1.20
CA ASP A 29 -3.93 -14.33 -1.68
C ASP A 29 -3.79 -14.06 -3.18
N GLU A 30 -4.83 -14.34 -3.96
CA GLU A 30 -4.85 -14.02 -5.40
C GLU A 30 -4.88 -12.50 -5.62
N ALA A 31 -5.65 -11.76 -4.81
CA ALA A 31 -5.71 -10.31 -4.87
C ALA A 31 -4.37 -9.66 -4.47
N ILE A 32 -3.68 -10.21 -3.46
CA ILE A 32 -2.31 -9.81 -3.08
C ILE A 32 -1.36 -10.08 -4.25
N SER A 33 -1.43 -11.26 -4.87
CA SER A 33 -0.58 -11.64 -6.00
C SER A 33 -0.76 -10.69 -7.20
N LEU A 34 -2.01 -10.34 -7.53
CA LEU A 34 -2.31 -9.33 -8.56
C LEU A 34 -1.72 -7.97 -8.18
N THR A 35 -1.82 -7.56 -6.92
CA THR A 35 -1.30 -6.27 -6.44
C THR A 35 0.22 -6.18 -6.56
N VAL A 36 0.94 -7.28 -6.28
CA VAL A 36 2.38 -7.39 -6.51
C VAL A 36 2.70 -7.26 -8.00
N ALA A 37 1.99 -7.97 -8.87
CA ALA A 37 2.18 -7.88 -10.32
C ALA A 37 1.92 -6.47 -10.88
N LEU A 38 0.91 -5.77 -10.34
CA LEU A 38 0.61 -4.37 -10.67
C LEU A 38 1.76 -3.45 -10.24
N ARG A 39 2.28 -3.59 -9.01
CA ARG A 39 3.44 -2.83 -8.53
C ARG A 39 4.64 -3.01 -9.45
N ASP A 40 4.98 -4.24 -9.82
CA ASP A 40 6.16 -4.52 -10.63
C ASP A 40 6.02 -3.98 -12.07
N SER A 41 4.81 -4.07 -12.63
CA SER A 41 4.48 -3.58 -13.98
C SER A 41 4.45 -2.05 -14.03
N LEU A 42 3.88 -1.41 -13.00
CA LEU A 42 3.63 0.03 -12.94
C LEU A 42 4.65 0.80 -12.09
N ARG A 43 5.77 0.18 -11.69
CA ARG A 43 6.83 0.84 -10.90
C ARG A 43 7.37 2.15 -11.49
N HIS A 44 7.18 2.34 -12.80
CA HIS A 44 7.59 3.53 -13.54
C HIS A 44 6.59 4.70 -13.38
N VAL A 45 5.39 4.45 -12.86
CA VAL A 45 4.35 5.46 -12.62
C VAL A 45 4.53 6.05 -11.23
N THR A 46 5.14 7.24 -11.16
CA THR A 46 5.47 7.91 -9.88
C THR A 46 4.26 8.50 -9.15
N ALA A 47 3.10 8.56 -9.81
CA ALA A 47 1.84 9.02 -9.21
C ALA A 47 1.19 8.00 -8.27
N ILE A 48 1.63 6.73 -8.31
CA ILE A 48 1.05 5.64 -7.51
C ILE A 48 2.00 5.28 -6.38
N ASP A 49 1.54 5.48 -5.14
CA ASP A 49 2.26 4.99 -3.96
C ASP A 49 1.81 3.57 -3.64
N PHE A 50 2.52 2.59 -4.20
CA PHE A 50 2.22 1.19 -3.92
C PHE A 50 2.36 0.86 -2.43
N GLY A 51 3.27 1.50 -1.68
CA GLY A 51 3.46 1.21 -0.25
C GLY A 51 2.22 1.48 0.62
N GLU A 52 1.30 2.30 0.14
CA GLU A 52 0.04 2.65 0.80
C GLU A 52 -1.17 1.87 0.24
N THR A 53 -0.95 0.87 -0.62
CA THR A 53 -2.06 0.10 -1.20
C THR A 53 -2.72 -0.78 -0.16
N THR A 54 -4.05 -0.76 -0.19
CA THR A 54 -4.91 -1.60 0.65
C THR A 54 -5.91 -2.35 -0.20
N LEU A 55 -6.21 -3.59 0.19
CA LEU A 55 -7.28 -4.40 -0.36
C LEU A 55 -8.48 -4.39 0.57
N SER A 56 -9.67 -4.52 0.00
CA SER A 56 -10.91 -4.64 0.74
C SER A 56 -11.82 -5.62 0.02
N GLU A 57 -12.64 -6.34 0.78
CA GLU A 57 -13.79 -7.03 0.19
C GLU A 57 -14.73 -5.97 -0.42
N GLU A 58 -15.35 -6.30 -1.56
CA GLU A 58 -16.23 -5.36 -2.29
C GLU A 58 -17.39 -4.85 -1.41
N ASP A 59 -17.98 -5.73 -0.62
CA ASP A 59 -19.07 -5.41 0.31
C ASP A 59 -18.59 -4.78 1.63
N ARG A 60 -17.26 -4.73 1.86
CA ARG A 60 -16.65 -4.21 3.10
C ARG A 60 -15.47 -3.28 2.82
N GLN A 61 -15.67 -2.27 1.97
CA GLN A 61 -14.65 -1.31 1.54
C GLN A 61 -14.03 -0.46 2.68
N PHE A 62 -14.68 -0.42 3.85
CA PHE A 62 -14.14 0.24 5.04
C PHE A 62 -13.08 -0.62 5.76
N VAL A 63 -13.04 -1.93 5.50
CA VAL A 63 -12.01 -2.84 6.02
C VAL A 63 -10.85 -2.85 5.03
N ARG A 64 -9.74 -2.24 5.43
CA ARG A 64 -8.55 -2.09 4.58
C ARG A 64 -7.45 -3.03 5.05
N THR A 65 -7.25 -4.12 4.31
CA THR A 65 -6.14 -5.05 4.49
C THR A 65 -4.90 -4.48 3.80
N ARG A 66 -3.83 -4.25 4.55
CA ARG A 66 -2.58 -3.75 3.96
C ARG A 66 -1.86 -4.87 3.23
N VAL A 67 -1.34 -4.57 2.03
CA VAL A 67 -0.64 -5.58 1.22
C VAL A 67 0.82 -5.74 1.65
N TRP A 68 1.48 -4.64 2.00
CA TRP A 68 2.88 -4.62 2.40
C TRP A 68 3.06 -4.29 3.88
N CYS A 69 4.17 -4.76 4.44
CA CYS A 69 4.58 -4.46 5.79
C CYS A 69 4.83 -2.94 5.95
N ASP A 70 4.30 -2.38 7.03
CA ASP A 70 4.33 -0.94 7.31
C ASP A 70 5.62 -0.51 8.04
N ALA A 71 6.48 -1.48 8.39
CA ALA A 71 7.71 -1.22 9.14
C ALA A 71 8.64 -0.28 8.36
N LEU A 72 8.99 0.84 9.00
CA LEU A 72 9.99 1.78 8.51
C LEU A 72 11.38 1.26 8.84
N LEU A 73 12.22 1.15 7.81
CA LEU A 73 13.61 0.77 7.91
C LEU A 73 14.47 2.03 8.04
N GLY A 74 15.68 1.91 8.60
CA GLY A 74 16.52 3.06 9.00
C GLY A 74 16.86 4.07 7.89
N ASP A 75 16.63 3.71 6.64
CA ASP A 75 16.71 4.54 5.43
C ASP A 75 15.38 5.22 5.05
N SER A 76 14.41 5.27 5.96
CA SER A 76 13.02 5.74 5.74
C SER A 76 12.25 4.95 4.67
N ALA A 77 12.80 3.83 4.19
CA ALA A 77 12.14 2.93 3.28
C ALA A 77 11.22 1.98 4.07
N ARG A 78 10.01 1.73 3.57
CA ARG A 78 9.17 0.66 4.11
C ARG A 78 9.71 -0.71 3.71
N CYS A 79 9.49 -1.70 4.56
CA CYS A 79 9.74 -3.10 4.24
C CYS A 79 9.01 -3.47 2.93
N PRO A 80 9.68 -4.09 1.94
CA PRO A 80 9.07 -4.43 0.67
C PRO A 80 8.26 -5.73 0.74
N LEU A 81 8.31 -6.46 1.87
CA LEU A 81 7.67 -7.75 2.07
C LEU A 81 6.16 -7.62 2.35
N PRO A 82 5.36 -8.68 2.15
CA PRO A 82 3.94 -8.71 2.49
C PRO A 82 3.65 -8.36 3.96
N ALA A 83 2.48 -7.85 4.28
CA ALA A 83 2.15 -7.35 5.62
C ALA A 83 2.31 -8.39 6.75
N ASP A 84 2.12 -9.67 6.44
CA ASP A 84 2.20 -10.80 7.38
C ASP A 84 3.38 -11.73 7.03
N HIS A 85 4.51 -11.16 6.61
CA HIS A 85 5.68 -11.95 6.25
C HIS A 85 6.36 -12.57 7.49
N ASP A 86 6.84 -13.81 7.33
CA ASP A 86 7.69 -14.43 8.34
C ASP A 86 9.08 -13.79 8.38
N GLY A 87 9.72 -13.83 9.55
CA GLY A 87 11.11 -13.39 9.74
C GLY A 87 11.30 -11.88 9.87
N ALA A 88 12.57 -11.46 9.98
CA ALA A 88 12.93 -10.07 10.15
C ALA A 88 12.60 -9.24 8.90
N CYS A 89 12.24 -7.96 9.10
CA CYS A 89 12.02 -7.05 7.98
C CYS A 89 13.31 -6.91 7.16
N THR A 90 13.20 -6.82 5.83
CA THR A 90 14.36 -6.69 4.96
C THR A 90 14.36 -5.35 4.23
N GLY A 91 15.54 -4.74 4.09
CA GLY A 91 15.71 -3.56 3.24
C GLY A 91 15.46 -3.86 1.77
N ARG A 92 15.40 -2.81 0.95
CA ARG A 92 15.43 -2.97 -0.52
C ARG A 92 16.71 -3.62 -1.03
N ASP A 93 17.76 -3.62 -0.22
CA ASP A 93 19.03 -4.33 -0.43
C ASP A 93 18.96 -5.83 -0.06
N GLY A 94 17.80 -6.30 0.43
CA GLY A 94 17.58 -7.69 0.84
C GLY A 94 18.23 -8.07 2.18
N ARG A 95 18.81 -7.11 2.91
CA ARG A 95 19.44 -7.39 4.21
C ARG A 95 18.40 -7.33 5.34
N PRO A 96 18.33 -8.33 6.22
CA PRO A 96 17.46 -8.29 7.40
C PRO A 96 17.85 -7.17 8.36
N ARG A 97 16.84 -6.54 8.98
CA ARG A 97 16.94 -5.46 9.96
C ARG A 97 16.19 -5.78 11.23
#